data_AF-A0A2G5VPH0-F1
#
_entry.id   AF-A0A2G5VPH0-F1
#
_cell.length_a   1.000
_cell.length_b   1.000
_cell.length_c   1.000
_cell.angle_alpha   90.00
_cell.angle_beta   90.00
_cell.angle_gamma   90.00
#
_symmetry.space_group_name_H-M   'P 1'
#
loop_
_entity.id
_entity.type
_entity.pdbx_description
1 polymer ?
#
loop_
_entity_poly.entity_id
_entity_poly.type
_entity_poly.pdbx_seq_one_letter_code
_entity_poly.pdbx_strand_id
1 'polypeptide(L)'
;MNFQFLILLALVGFGAFQIPEDLKNPEQCFTYRLERIPPTKDFSEDATNLARGLLLNPAWGSLDKCFPKFKEDMKKSCIQDAPGLAEYLEKEFVPCFEILQRTAI
;
A
#
# COMPACT_ATOMS: atom_id res chain seq x y z
N MET A 1 -32.68 -34.88 -27.52
CA MET A 1 -32.72 -34.62 -26.06
C MET A 1 -31.30 -34.52 -25.54
N ASN A 2 -31.07 -33.51 -24.70
CA ASN A 2 -29.96 -33.32 -23.74
C ASN A 2 -28.61 -32.83 -24.27
N PHE A 3 -28.63 -31.57 -24.71
CA PHE A 3 -27.57 -30.59 -24.41
C PHE A 3 -27.55 -30.35 -22.90
N GLN A 4 -26.47 -30.72 -22.19
CA GLN A 4 -26.11 -30.21 -20.87
C GLN A 4 -24.85 -30.93 -20.39
N PHE A 5 -23.69 -30.30 -20.56
CA PHE A 5 -22.71 -30.16 -19.48
C PHE A 5 -21.98 -28.84 -19.72
N LEU A 6 -22.68 -27.80 -19.28
CA LEU A 6 -22.22 -26.44 -19.12
C LEU A 6 -20.94 -26.42 -18.28
N ILE A 7 -19.90 -25.78 -18.81
CA ILE A 7 -19.17 -24.70 -18.13
C ILE A 7 -19.01 -24.90 -16.62
N LEU A 8 -18.04 -25.68 -16.19
CA LEU A 8 -17.70 -25.80 -14.77
C LEU A 8 -16.19 -25.94 -14.52
N LEU A 9 -15.37 -25.17 -15.24
CA LEU A 9 -13.96 -24.95 -14.89
C LEU A 9 -13.54 -23.48 -15.09
N ALA A 10 -14.45 -22.54 -14.81
CA ALA A 10 -14.15 -21.10 -14.74
C ALA A 10 -14.02 -20.59 -13.28
N LEU A 11 -13.86 -21.52 -12.33
CA LEU A 11 -13.86 -21.23 -10.88
C LEU A 11 -12.73 -22.00 -10.19
N VAL A 12 -11.49 -21.77 -10.63
CA VAL A 12 -10.32 -22.05 -9.79
C VAL A 12 -9.40 -20.83 -9.82
N GLY A 13 -9.71 -19.90 -8.92
CA GLY A 13 -8.68 -19.26 -8.12
C GLY A 13 -7.89 -18.11 -8.74
N PHE A 14 -8.53 -16.95 -8.95
CA PHE A 14 -7.94 -15.71 -8.42
C PHE A 14 -7.90 -15.85 -6.89
N GLY A 15 -6.97 -16.64 -6.38
CA GLY A 15 -7.05 -17.15 -5.01
C GLY A 15 -5.70 -17.62 -4.49
N ALA A 16 -4.65 -16.88 -4.81
CA ALA A 16 -3.36 -16.93 -4.16
C ALA A 16 -2.50 -15.78 -4.73
N PHE A 17 -2.87 -14.53 -4.45
CA PHE A 17 -1.77 -13.61 -4.12
C PHE A 17 -1.24 -14.16 -2.80
N GLN A 18 -0.38 -15.17 -2.88
CA GLN A 18 0.48 -15.57 -1.77
C GLN A 18 1.23 -14.30 -1.45
N ILE A 19 0.70 -13.56 -0.47
CA ILE A 19 1.41 -12.54 0.25
C ILE A 19 2.72 -13.24 0.64
N PRO A 20 3.87 -12.97 -0.01
CA PRO A 20 5.11 -13.65 0.31
C PRO A 20 5.29 -13.64 1.82
N GLU A 21 5.88 -14.69 2.38
CA GLU A 21 5.97 -14.87 3.83
C GLU A 21 6.55 -13.64 4.55
N ASP A 22 7.34 -12.87 3.83
CA ASP A 22 7.97 -11.59 4.17
C ASP A 22 6.95 -10.45 4.44
N LEU A 23 5.73 -10.53 3.92
CA LEU A 23 4.67 -9.55 4.19
C LEU A 23 3.90 -9.87 5.50
N LYS A 24 4.21 -10.97 6.21
CA LYS A 24 3.67 -11.22 7.57
C LYS A 24 4.22 -10.23 8.60
N ASN A 25 5.34 -9.57 8.31
CA ASN A 25 5.83 -8.44 9.10
C ASN A 25 5.27 -7.12 8.51
N PRO A 26 4.50 -6.35 9.30
CA PRO A 26 3.92 -5.09 8.83
C PRO A 26 4.98 -4.09 8.34
N GLU A 27 6.15 -4.01 8.98
CA GLU A 27 7.23 -3.10 8.55
C GLU A 27 7.78 -3.48 7.17
N GLN A 28 8.01 -4.76 6.92
CA GLN A 28 8.46 -5.25 5.60
C GLN A 28 7.38 -5.04 4.54
N CYS A 29 6.11 -5.17 4.91
CA CYS A 29 4.99 -4.85 4.03
C CYS A 29 5.00 -3.39 3.58
N PHE A 30 5.16 -2.45 4.51
CA PHE A 30 5.24 -1.03 4.18
C PHE A 30 6.44 -0.70 3.31
N THR A 31 7.63 -1.19 3.66
CA THR A 31 8.85 -0.96 2.88
C THR A 31 8.73 -1.51 1.46
N TYR A 32 8.26 -2.75 1.31
CA TYR A 32 8.06 -3.36 0.00
C TYR A 32 7.08 -2.58 -0.87
N ARG A 33 5.97 -2.12 -0.28
CA ARG A 33 4.97 -1.31 -0.98
C ARG A 33 5.52 0.07 -1.35
N LEU A 34 6.32 0.68 -0.48
CA LEU A 34 6.97 1.98 -0.72
C LEU A 34 8.02 1.90 -1.85
N GLU A 35 8.84 0.84 -1.86
CA GLU A 35 9.84 0.62 -2.91
C GLU A 35 9.20 0.27 -4.25
N ARG A 36 8.03 -0.37 -4.21
CA ARG A 36 7.23 -0.71 -5.39
C ARG A 36 6.24 0.36 -5.81
N ILE A 37 6.21 1.52 -5.14
CA ILE A 37 5.58 2.70 -5.73
C ILE A 37 6.29 2.85 -7.08
N PRO A 38 5.58 2.60 -8.20
CA PRO A 38 6.22 2.78 -9.48
C PRO A 38 6.74 4.23 -9.50
N PRO A 39 7.82 4.56 -10.21
CA PRO A 39 7.95 5.91 -10.75
C PRO A 39 6.75 6.09 -11.70
N THR A 40 5.57 6.29 -11.13
CA THR A 40 4.31 6.42 -11.84
C THR A 40 4.44 7.70 -12.63
N LYS A 41 4.10 7.66 -13.91
CA LYS A 41 4.01 8.86 -14.75
C LYS A 41 3.03 9.91 -14.20
N ASP A 42 2.23 9.52 -13.21
CA ASP A 42 1.13 10.30 -12.63
C ASP A 42 1.56 11.17 -11.44
N PHE A 43 2.70 10.86 -10.79
CA PHE A 43 3.21 11.62 -9.65
C PHE A 43 4.62 12.16 -9.93
N SER A 44 4.89 13.38 -9.50
CA SER A 44 6.15 14.08 -9.64
C SER A 44 7.23 13.44 -8.78
N GLU A 45 8.48 13.55 -9.23
CA GLU A 45 9.64 13.06 -8.48
C GLU A 45 9.72 13.77 -7.11
N ASP A 46 9.37 15.05 -7.06
CA ASP A 46 9.32 15.84 -5.82
C ASP A 46 8.30 15.28 -4.82
N ALA A 47 7.07 14.94 -5.27
CA ALA A 47 6.06 14.32 -4.41
C ALA A 47 6.54 12.96 -3.88
N THR A 48 7.17 12.17 -4.75
CA THR A 48 7.67 10.83 -4.43
C THR A 48 8.82 10.90 -3.41
N ASN A 49 9.73 11.85 -3.59
CA ASN A 49 10.85 12.10 -2.68
C ASN A 49 10.38 12.64 -1.33
N LEU A 50 9.43 13.57 -1.32
CA LEU A 50 8.78 14.04 -0.09
C LEU A 50 8.13 12.88 0.66
N ALA A 51 7.37 12.03 -0.06
CA ALA A 51 6.68 10.91 0.54
C ALA A 51 7.65 9.91 1.19
N ARG A 52 8.73 9.56 0.48
CA ARG A 52 9.80 8.69 1.02
C ARG A 52 10.49 9.31 2.23
N GLY A 53 10.84 10.60 2.18
CA GLY A 53 11.50 11.29 3.29
C GLY A 53 10.64 11.34 4.55
N LEU A 54 9.32 11.50 4.39
CA LEU A 54 8.38 11.46 5.51
C LEU A 54 8.18 10.03 6.04
N LEU A 55 7.91 9.05 5.17
CA LEU A 55 7.59 7.67 5.58
C LEU A 55 8.79 6.87 6.09
N LEU A 56 10.00 7.16 5.59
CA LEU A 56 11.24 6.53 6.07
C LEU A 56 11.84 7.25 7.28
N ASN A 57 11.12 8.22 7.86
CA ASN A 57 11.61 8.95 9.02
C ASN A 57 11.65 8.02 10.25
N PRO A 58 12.84 7.71 10.80
CA PRO A 58 12.98 6.79 11.92
C PRO A 58 12.33 7.30 13.21
N ALA A 59 11.97 8.58 13.29
CA ALA A 59 11.28 9.17 14.44
C ALA A 59 9.79 8.78 14.52
N TRP A 60 9.24 8.11 13.51
CA TRP A 60 7.81 7.82 13.40
C TRP A 60 7.36 6.59 14.19
N GLY A 61 8.27 5.74 14.68
CA GLY A 61 7.86 4.53 15.39
C GLY A 61 6.97 3.66 14.51
N SER A 62 5.69 3.47 14.88
CA SER A 62 4.76 2.64 14.11
C SER A 62 4.03 3.44 13.02
N LEU A 63 4.08 2.93 11.78
CA LEU A 63 3.60 3.65 10.61
C LEU A 63 2.10 3.97 10.69
N ASP A 64 1.27 3.13 11.33
CA ASP A 64 -0.16 3.35 11.55
C ASP A 64 -0.49 4.61 12.35
N LYS A 65 0.35 4.93 13.34
CA LYS A 65 0.18 6.14 14.17
C LYS A 65 0.65 7.39 13.44
N CYS A 66 1.64 7.24 12.57
CA CYS A 66 2.22 8.36 11.85
C CYS A 66 1.57 8.63 10.49
N PHE A 67 0.88 7.66 9.91
CA PHE A 67 0.22 7.81 8.60
C PHE A 67 -0.84 8.93 8.54
N PRO A 68 -1.63 9.20 9.61
CA PRO A 68 -2.50 10.37 9.63
C PRO A 68 -1.73 11.69 9.50
N LYS A 69 -0.60 11.81 10.20
CA LYS A 69 0.27 13.00 10.14
C LYS A 69 0.96 13.11 8.78
N PHE A 70 1.43 12.00 8.23
CA PHE A 70 1.92 11.92 6.85
C PHE A 70 0.94 12.52 5.85
N LYS A 71 -0.34 12.10 5.91
CA LYS A 71 -1.38 12.61 5.03
C LYS A 71 -1.58 14.11 5.20
N GLU A 72 -1.56 14.62 6.43
CA GLU A 72 -1.62 16.06 6.66
C GLU A 72 -0.43 16.81 6.07
N ASP A 73 0.79 16.30 6.28
CA ASP A 73 2.03 16.93 5.81
C ASP A 73 2.07 16.96 4.27
N MET A 74 1.64 15.88 3.61
CA MET A 74 1.49 15.84 2.15
C MET A 74 0.43 16.82 1.63
N LYS A 75 -0.70 16.96 2.35
CA LYS A 75 -1.77 17.92 2.02
C LYS A 75 -1.35 19.37 2.20
N LYS A 76 -0.49 19.66 3.18
CA LYS A 76 0.05 21.01 3.45
C LYS A 76 1.23 21.35 2.55
N SER A 77 1.80 20.38 1.84
CA SER A 77 2.92 20.63 0.94
C SER A 77 2.51 21.50 -0.24
N CYS A 78 3.46 22.25 -0.80
CA CYS A 78 3.25 23.06 -1.99
C CYS A 78 3.28 22.22 -3.29
N ILE A 79 3.45 20.91 -3.19
CA ILE A 79 3.58 20.01 -4.32
C ILE A 79 2.18 19.59 -4.77
N GLN A 80 1.82 19.92 -6.01
CA GLN A 80 0.44 19.82 -6.51
C GLN A 80 -0.14 18.40 -6.40
N ASP A 81 0.68 17.38 -6.62
CA ASP A 81 0.26 15.99 -6.71
C ASP A 81 0.53 15.18 -5.42
N ALA A 82 1.20 15.79 -4.43
CA ALA A 82 1.47 15.16 -3.13
C ALA A 82 0.19 14.69 -2.38
N PRO A 83 -0.93 15.45 -2.36
CA PRO A 83 -2.16 14.96 -1.74
C PRO A 83 -2.68 13.68 -2.42
N GLY A 84 -2.63 13.62 -3.75
CA GLY A 84 -3.06 12.46 -4.53
C GLY A 84 -2.16 11.25 -4.30
N LEU A 85 -0.85 11.47 -4.20
CA LEU A 85 0.10 10.42 -3.85
C LEU A 85 -0.19 9.86 -2.44
N ALA A 86 -0.49 10.72 -1.46
CA ALA A 86 -0.81 10.26 -0.11
C ALA A 86 -2.06 9.36 -0.07
N GLU A 87 -3.09 9.67 -0.85
CA GLU A 87 -4.29 8.85 -0.99
C GLU A 87 -4.02 7.53 -1.74
N TYR A 88 -3.15 7.55 -2.74
CA TYR A 88 -2.71 6.33 -3.42
C TYR A 88 -1.98 5.39 -2.45
N LEU A 89 -1.05 5.94 -1.66
CA LEU A 89 -0.28 5.17 -0.69
C LEU A 89 -1.13 4.60 0.42
N GLU A 90 -2.16 5.33 0.86
CA GLU A 90 -3.12 4.81 1.84
C GLU A 90 -3.75 3.51 1.35
N LYS A 91 -4.19 3.47 0.09
CA LYS A 91 -4.79 2.29 -0.54
C LYS A 91 -3.79 1.14 -0.67
N GLU A 92 -2.55 1.43 -1.07
CA GLU A 92 -1.49 0.42 -1.17
C GLU A 92 -1.09 -0.15 0.20
N PHE A 93 -1.25 0.63 1.27
CA PHE A 93 -0.88 0.28 2.63
C PHE A 93 -2.00 -0.37 3.44
N VAL A 94 -3.26 -0.34 2.98
CA VAL A 94 -4.39 -1.04 3.64
C VAL A 94 -4.04 -2.48 4.04
N PRO A 95 -3.48 -3.33 3.15
CA PRO A 95 -3.14 -4.70 3.52
C PRO A 95 -2.10 -4.78 4.65
N CYS A 96 -1.17 -3.81 4.71
CA CYS A 96 -0.13 -3.77 5.74
C CYS A 96 -0.69 -3.34 7.10
N PHE A 97 -1.65 -2.40 7.12
CA PHE A 97 -2.35 -2.02 8.35
C PHE A 97 -3.19 -3.17 8.92
N GLU A 98 -3.83 -3.97 8.07
CA GLU A 98 -4.58 -5.16 8.51
C GLU A 98 -3.65 -6.21 9.16
N ILE A 99 -2.45 -6.39 8.62
CA ILE A 99 -1.44 -7.30 9.18
C ILE A 99 -0.98 -6.79 10.53
N LEU A 100 -0.63 -5.50 10.63
CA LEU A 100 -0.21 -4.86 11.88
C LEU A 100 -1.25 -5.05 13.00
N GLN A 101 -2.53 -4.82 12.71
CA GLN A 101 -3.62 -4.98 13.68
C GLN A 101 -3.75 -6.43 14.17
N ARG A 102 -3.51 -7.43 13.31
CA ARG A 102 -3.55 -8.85 13.71
C ARG A 102 -2.36 -9.26 14.55
N THR A 103 -1.18 -8.68 14.32
CA THR A 103 0.04 -8.96 15.10
C THR A 103 0.15 -8.18 16.41
N ALA A 104 -0.66 -7.14 16.61
CA ALA A 104 -0.68 -6.33 17.83
C ALA A 104 -1.51 -6.96 18.98
N ILE A 105 -2.09 -8.15 18.76
CA ILE A 105 -2.89 -8.92 19.72
C ILE A 105 -2.00 -9.91 20.48
#